data_AF-A0A382HXX6-F1
#
_entry.id   AF-A0A382HXX6-F1
#
_cell.length_a   1.000
_cell.length_b   1.000
_cell.length_c   1.000
_cell.angle_alpha   90.00
_cell.angle_beta   90.00
_cell.angle_gamma   90.00
#
_symmetry.space_group_name_H-M   'P 1'
#
loop_
_entity.id
_entity.type
_entity.pdbx_description
1 polymer ?
#
loop_
_entity_poly.entity_id
_entity_poly.type
_entity_poly.pdbx_seq_one_letter_code
_entity_poly.pdbx_strand_id
1 'polypeptide(L)'
;VIRGKLIFTLGVMLAGVLSASTVSVYYPNDPDKRESIKTFDTGNTTYISGADFVRVLNAGIFSNVARGKIVIYFGGHRIKVSAHSSFVVIDDHVYQMPSYALSDGSDIYLPMRPFIAILHRHAAPGVSYDTGLNSVVVELITHNIKDLSIEEKANGTVIRLASTRQFEDGSLTGWSAQNRWFYLTVSGGIADSVALRKAKLGGVVRGITVDQTGRSVQVAFQLRTEIENFEIYQNNAPNEIVLTLRTPLSYSAEKIKKLRDAWYIDTIVIDAGHGGKDPGTTGKYGLREKFVTLDIAKRLGKLIEKNTNAKVVYTRDEDVFVPLWERTKVANESNGKLFISIHANANPNRRIKGFETFILRPG
;
A
#
# COMPACT_ATOMS: atom_id res chain seq x y z
N VAL A 1 66.39 37.18 -57.89
CA VAL A 1 66.07 35.79 -58.32
C VAL A 1 66.32 34.88 -57.14
N ILE A 2 65.38 33.96 -56.89
CA ILE A 2 65.36 32.80 -55.97
C ILE A 2 64.22 32.87 -54.93
N ARG A 3 63.25 31.98 -55.15
CA ARG A 3 62.08 31.64 -54.35
C ARG A 3 62.51 30.80 -53.14
N GLY A 4 62.01 31.11 -51.94
CA GLY A 4 62.03 30.21 -50.78
C GLY A 4 60.62 29.68 -50.50
N LYS A 5 60.44 28.36 -50.65
CA LYS A 5 59.17 27.65 -50.40
C LYS A 5 58.92 27.53 -48.89
N LEU A 6 57.72 27.91 -48.45
CA LEU A 6 57.15 27.54 -47.15
C LEU A 6 56.83 26.03 -47.16
N ILE A 7 57.38 25.27 -46.23
CA ILE A 7 57.01 23.87 -45.99
C ILE A 7 55.99 23.86 -44.85
N PHE A 8 54.74 23.52 -45.16
CA PHE A 8 53.73 23.13 -44.18
C PHE A 8 53.95 21.65 -43.84
N THR A 9 54.40 21.34 -42.63
CA THR A 9 54.38 19.99 -42.09
C THR A 9 52.98 19.67 -41.60
N LEU A 10 52.23 18.95 -42.43
CA LEU A 10 50.94 18.34 -42.10
C LEU A 10 51.19 17.16 -41.16
N GLY A 11 50.93 17.33 -39.87
CA GLY A 11 50.92 16.24 -38.89
C GLY A 11 49.73 15.32 -39.15
N VAL A 12 49.97 14.18 -39.79
CA VAL A 12 48.98 13.11 -39.93
C VAL A 12 48.77 12.48 -38.55
N MET A 13 47.65 12.83 -37.91
CA MET A 13 47.10 12.08 -36.77
C MET A 13 46.77 10.67 -37.27
N LEU A 14 47.52 9.68 -36.80
CA LEU A 14 47.21 8.27 -36.99
C LEU A 14 45.87 8.00 -36.27
N ALA A 15 44.79 7.85 -37.04
CA ALA A 15 43.51 7.40 -36.52
C ALA A 15 43.65 5.92 -36.11
N GLY A 16 44.01 5.69 -34.84
CA GLY A 16 43.90 4.38 -34.22
C GLY A 16 42.42 4.00 -34.15
N VAL A 17 42.08 2.83 -34.68
CA VAL A 17 40.76 2.21 -34.51
C VAL A 17 40.56 1.96 -33.01
N LEU A 18 39.76 2.80 -32.35
CA LEU A 18 39.33 2.61 -30.96
C LEU A 18 38.38 1.39 -30.93
N SER A 19 38.89 0.25 -30.46
CA SER A 19 38.01 -0.83 -30.02
C SER A 19 37.18 -0.32 -28.84
N ALA A 20 35.85 -0.47 -28.89
CA ALA A 20 34.99 -0.15 -27.77
C ALA A 20 35.20 -1.17 -26.65
N SER A 21 36.06 -0.83 -25.69
CA SER A 21 36.28 -1.63 -24.48
C SER A 21 35.06 -1.53 -23.56
N THR A 22 34.81 -2.59 -22.79
CA THR A 22 33.77 -2.61 -21.74
C THR A 22 34.30 -3.28 -20.48
N VAL A 23 33.67 -2.98 -19.35
CA VAL A 23 33.83 -3.72 -18.09
C VAL A 23 32.52 -4.44 -17.77
N SER A 24 32.61 -5.71 -17.41
CA SER A 24 31.44 -6.52 -17.02
C SER A 24 30.87 -6.05 -15.69
N VAL A 25 29.55 -6.19 -15.53
CA VAL A 25 28.87 -5.99 -14.26
C VAL A 25 28.43 -7.33 -13.70
N TYR A 26 28.85 -7.61 -12.47
CA TYR A 26 28.49 -8.81 -11.73
C TYR A 26 27.43 -8.47 -10.68
N TYR A 27 26.34 -9.21 -10.68
CA TYR A 27 25.24 -9.08 -9.73
C TYR A 27 25.22 -10.31 -8.82
N PRO A 28 25.76 -10.24 -7.57
CA PRO A 28 25.76 -11.38 -6.67
C PRO A 28 24.36 -11.94 -6.38
N ASN A 29 23.34 -11.06 -6.43
CA ASN A 29 21.94 -11.39 -6.17
C ASN A 29 21.16 -11.81 -7.42
N ASP A 30 21.76 -11.71 -8.61
CA ASP A 30 21.16 -12.11 -9.89
C ASP A 30 22.27 -12.62 -10.84
N PRO A 31 22.83 -13.82 -10.59
CA PRO A 31 24.00 -14.32 -11.31
C PRO A 31 23.77 -14.59 -12.80
N ASP A 32 22.53 -14.53 -13.30
CA ASP A 32 22.18 -14.72 -14.71
C ASP A 32 22.09 -13.39 -15.47
N LYS A 33 21.98 -12.26 -14.76
CA LYS A 33 21.98 -10.93 -15.36
C LYS A 33 23.34 -10.64 -16.00
N ARG A 34 23.33 -10.21 -17.26
CA ARG A 34 24.54 -9.86 -18.04
C ARG A 34 24.42 -8.41 -18.48
N GLU A 35 25.22 -7.54 -17.90
CA GLU A 35 25.36 -6.15 -18.34
C GLU A 35 26.83 -5.76 -18.39
N SER A 36 27.13 -4.72 -19.15
CA SER A 36 28.46 -4.14 -19.23
C SER A 36 28.37 -2.61 -19.28
N ILE A 37 29.48 -1.98 -18.93
CA ILE A 37 29.66 -0.52 -18.95
C ILE A 37 30.76 -0.21 -19.95
N LYS A 38 30.52 0.72 -20.87
CA LYS A 38 31.57 1.18 -21.80
C LYS A 38 32.75 1.75 -21.04
N THR A 39 33.96 1.37 -21.45
CA THR A 39 35.21 1.87 -20.90
C THR A 39 36.05 2.56 -21.95
N PHE A 40 36.92 3.44 -21.46
CA PHE A 40 37.96 4.08 -22.23
C PHE A 40 39.20 4.24 -21.36
N ASP A 41 40.35 3.87 -21.89
CA ASP A 41 41.63 3.95 -21.17
C ASP A 41 42.43 5.15 -21.66
N THR A 42 42.91 5.98 -20.72
CA THR A 42 43.87 7.05 -21.03
C THR A 42 44.90 7.20 -19.92
N GLY A 43 46.17 7.15 -20.32
CA GLY A 43 47.29 7.03 -19.39
C GLY A 43 47.13 5.79 -18.50
N ASN A 44 47.19 6.00 -17.19
CA ASN A 44 47.04 4.94 -16.18
C ASN A 44 45.62 4.88 -15.57
N THR A 45 44.62 5.52 -16.21
CA THR A 45 43.25 5.57 -15.68
C THR A 45 42.26 4.98 -16.68
N THR A 46 41.50 3.98 -16.23
CA THR A 46 40.30 3.48 -16.91
C THR A 46 39.11 4.34 -16.51
N TYR A 47 38.40 4.82 -17.52
CA TYR A 47 37.16 5.57 -17.37
C TYR A 47 35.97 4.70 -17.74
N ILE A 48 34.83 4.95 -17.09
CA ILE A 48 33.54 4.31 -17.37
C ILE A 48 32.52 5.35 -17.85
N SER A 49 31.64 4.95 -18.76
CA SER A 49 30.48 5.75 -19.17
C SER A 49 29.58 6.02 -17.95
N GLY A 50 29.32 7.29 -17.67
CA GLY A 50 28.43 7.71 -16.59
C GLY A 50 26.99 7.28 -16.86
N ALA A 51 26.52 7.40 -18.11
CA ALA A 51 25.19 6.95 -18.50
C ALA A 51 25.00 5.44 -18.32
N ASP A 52 25.95 4.61 -18.79
CA ASP A 52 25.91 3.16 -18.58
C ASP A 52 25.99 2.81 -17.10
N PHE A 53 26.85 3.49 -16.33
CA PHE A 53 26.96 3.25 -14.89
C PHE A 53 25.64 3.52 -14.16
N VAL A 54 24.92 4.60 -14.47
CA VAL A 54 23.60 4.87 -13.90
C VAL A 54 22.60 3.77 -14.29
N ARG A 55 22.60 3.36 -15.56
CA ARG A 55 21.70 2.31 -16.07
C ARG A 55 21.88 0.98 -15.33
N VAL A 56 23.12 0.52 -15.14
CA VAL A 56 23.41 -0.76 -14.47
C VAL A 56 23.07 -0.74 -12.98
N LEU A 57 23.07 0.43 -12.35
CA LEU A 57 22.59 0.64 -10.98
C LEU A 57 21.07 0.76 -10.88
N ASN A 58 20.35 0.84 -12.01
CA ASN A 58 18.94 1.22 -12.06
C ASN A 58 18.67 2.53 -11.30
N ALA A 59 19.56 3.50 -11.45
CA ALA A 59 19.51 4.79 -10.77
C ALA A 59 18.77 5.85 -11.59
N GLY A 60 18.28 6.91 -10.93
CA GLY A 60 17.79 8.10 -11.61
C GLY A 60 18.94 8.97 -12.13
N ILE A 61 18.77 9.64 -13.27
CA ILE A 61 19.78 10.53 -13.86
C ILE A 61 19.20 11.87 -14.26
N PHE A 62 19.94 12.94 -13.98
CA PHE A 62 19.82 14.21 -14.67
C PHE A 62 21.18 14.55 -15.30
N SER A 63 21.20 14.73 -16.61
CA SER A 63 22.42 15.09 -17.34
C SER A 63 22.22 16.40 -18.10
N ASN A 64 23.22 17.27 -18.03
CA ASN A 64 23.36 18.44 -18.87
C ASN A 64 24.75 18.36 -19.52
N VAL A 65 24.82 17.68 -20.66
CA VAL A 65 26.07 17.40 -21.38
C VAL A 65 26.69 18.70 -21.89
N ALA A 66 25.89 19.66 -22.35
CA ALA A 66 26.36 20.99 -22.79
C ALA A 66 27.08 21.78 -21.67
N ARG A 67 26.71 21.54 -20.41
CA ARG A 67 27.38 22.12 -19.22
C ARG A 67 28.33 21.13 -18.53
N GLY A 68 28.57 19.97 -19.13
CA GLY A 68 29.41 18.92 -18.57
C GLY A 68 28.98 18.52 -17.15
N LYS A 69 27.68 18.31 -16.88
CA LYS A 69 27.20 17.94 -15.54
C LYS A 69 26.32 16.70 -15.57
N ILE A 70 26.60 15.75 -14.68
CA ILE A 70 25.75 14.58 -14.41
C ILE A 70 25.35 14.58 -12.93
N VAL A 71 24.11 14.24 -12.65
CA VAL A 71 23.55 14.05 -11.32
C VAL A 71 22.88 12.68 -11.27
N ILE A 72 23.33 11.84 -10.34
CA ILE A 72 22.87 10.47 -10.14
C ILE A 72 22.06 10.44 -8.85
N TYR A 73 20.85 9.87 -8.92
CA TYR A 73 19.96 9.67 -7.79
C TYR A 73 19.92 8.18 -7.46
N PHE A 74 20.56 7.78 -6.36
CA PHE A 74 20.70 6.37 -6.00
C PHE A 74 20.70 6.19 -4.49
N GLY A 75 19.94 5.21 -3.98
CA GLY A 75 19.91 4.90 -2.55
C GLY A 75 19.46 6.06 -1.64
N GLY A 76 18.69 7.02 -2.16
CA GLY A 76 18.32 8.25 -1.44
C GLY A 76 19.37 9.38 -1.51
N HIS A 77 20.55 9.12 -2.09
CA HIS A 77 21.62 10.10 -2.25
C HIS A 77 21.57 10.80 -3.61
N ARG A 78 22.05 12.05 -3.62
CA ARG A 78 22.23 12.86 -4.82
C ARG A 78 23.72 13.05 -5.11
N ILE A 79 24.26 12.32 -6.08
CA ILE A 79 25.67 12.35 -6.46
C ILE A 79 25.86 13.23 -7.69
N LYS A 80 26.65 14.30 -7.60
CA LYS A 80 26.92 15.24 -8.69
C LYS A 80 28.37 15.13 -9.14
N VAL A 81 28.57 15.05 -10.45
CA VAL A 81 29.90 15.10 -11.06
C VAL A 81 29.88 16.11 -12.22
N SER A 82 30.95 16.87 -12.34
CA SER A 82 31.18 17.78 -13.46
C SER A 82 32.38 17.34 -14.28
N ALA A 83 32.26 17.37 -15.60
CA ALA A 83 33.37 17.17 -16.51
C ALA A 83 34.47 18.21 -16.23
N HIS A 84 35.71 17.80 -16.42
CA HIS A 84 36.91 18.57 -16.11
C HIS A 84 37.05 18.96 -14.62
N SER A 85 36.29 18.30 -13.74
CA SER A 85 36.43 18.40 -12.28
C SER A 85 36.89 17.07 -11.69
N SER A 86 37.83 17.16 -10.75
CA SER A 86 38.27 16.04 -9.90
C SER A 86 37.40 15.87 -8.66
N PHE A 87 36.25 16.55 -8.57
CA PHE A 87 35.37 16.47 -7.40
C PHE A 87 34.05 15.77 -7.69
N VAL A 88 33.61 14.98 -6.71
CA VAL A 88 32.29 14.37 -6.62
C VAL A 88 31.58 14.98 -5.42
N VAL A 89 30.35 15.44 -5.61
CA VAL A 89 29.52 15.94 -4.49
C VAL A 89 28.45 14.92 -4.20
N ILE A 90 28.43 14.35 -2.99
CA ILE A 90 27.37 13.45 -2.54
C ILE A 90 26.55 14.21 -1.50
N ASP A 91 25.29 14.46 -1.86
CA ASP A 91 24.36 15.34 -1.17
C ASP A 91 24.91 16.76 -1.08
N ASP A 92 25.62 17.06 0.01
CA ASP A 92 26.27 18.34 0.31
C ASP A 92 27.75 18.19 0.73
N HIS A 93 28.31 16.97 0.65
CA HIS A 93 29.73 16.68 0.97
C HIS A 93 30.56 16.54 -0.31
N VAL A 94 31.76 17.13 -0.31
CA VAL A 94 32.68 17.14 -1.47
C VAL A 94 33.80 16.13 -1.25
N TYR A 95 34.02 15.27 -2.24
CA TYR A 95 35.07 14.25 -2.27
C TYR A 95 35.96 14.45 -3.49
N GLN A 96 37.26 14.26 -3.32
CA GLN A 96 38.25 14.44 -4.39
C GLN A 96 38.68 13.09 -5.00
N MET A 97 38.73 13.04 -6.31
CA MET A 97 39.30 11.98 -7.14
C MET A 97 40.71 12.38 -7.60
N PRO A 98 41.65 11.42 -7.78
CA PRO A 98 42.98 11.71 -8.33
C PRO A 98 42.96 12.20 -9.78
N SER A 99 41.96 11.77 -10.55
CA SER A 99 41.76 12.15 -11.96
C SER A 99 40.41 12.85 -12.12
N TYR A 100 40.31 13.78 -13.07
CA TYR A 100 39.05 14.50 -13.34
C TYR A 100 38.14 13.71 -14.27
N ALA A 101 36.82 13.92 -14.17
CA ALA A 101 35.86 13.32 -15.10
C ALA A 101 36.01 13.92 -16.51
N LEU A 102 35.88 13.10 -17.56
CA LEU A 102 36.00 13.53 -18.96
C LEU A 102 34.62 13.72 -19.59
N SER A 103 34.55 14.45 -20.70
CA SER A 103 33.37 14.46 -21.56
C SER A 103 33.79 14.36 -23.02
N ASP A 104 33.02 13.63 -23.81
CA ASP A 104 33.17 13.51 -25.26
C ASP A 104 32.10 14.30 -26.03
N GLY A 105 31.29 15.10 -25.32
CA GLY A 105 30.16 15.84 -25.89
C GLY A 105 28.84 15.04 -25.95
N SER A 106 28.86 13.75 -25.64
CA SER A 106 27.66 12.90 -25.55
C SER A 106 27.44 12.32 -24.14
N ASP A 107 28.52 12.02 -23.42
CA ASP A 107 28.51 11.45 -22.08
C ASP A 107 29.57 12.10 -21.18
N ILE A 108 29.51 11.76 -19.90
CA ILE A 108 30.51 12.10 -18.90
C ILE A 108 31.15 10.80 -18.41
N TYR A 109 32.45 10.69 -18.65
CA TYR A 109 33.25 9.54 -18.33
C TYR A 109 33.90 9.71 -16.96
N LEU A 110 33.69 8.75 -16.08
CA LEU A 110 34.09 8.80 -14.68
C LEU A 110 35.36 7.96 -14.46
N PRO A 111 36.36 8.44 -13.69
CA PRO A 111 37.51 7.62 -13.31
C PRO A 111 37.04 6.42 -12.50
N MET A 112 37.07 5.21 -13.10
CA MET A 112 36.32 4.05 -12.61
C MET A 112 36.64 3.71 -11.16
N ARG A 113 37.92 3.43 -10.86
CA ARG A 113 38.32 2.97 -9.52
C ARG A 113 38.12 4.04 -8.44
N PRO A 114 38.59 5.30 -8.60
CA PRO A 114 38.38 6.32 -7.58
C PRO A 114 36.90 6.66 -7.35
N PHE A 115 36.12 6.76 -8.44
CA PHE A 115 34.71 7.08 -8.34
C PHE A 115 33.92 5.99 -7.61
N ILE A 116 34.11 4.73 -8.02
CA ILE A 116 33.45 3.58 -7.37
C ILE A 116 33.87 3.46 -5.91
N ALA A 117 35.15 3.71 -5.57
CA ALA A 117 35.61 3.66 -4.18
C ALA A 117 34.96 4.73 -3.28
N ILE A 118 34.78 5.95 -3.79
CA ILE A 118 34.05 7.02 -3.07
C ILE A 118 32.59 6.62 -2.91
N LEU A 119 31.95 6.14 -3.99
CA LEU A 119 30.55 5.75 -3.96
C LEU A 119 30.33 4.61 -2.96
N HIS A 120 31.16 3.57 -3.00
CA HIS A 120 31.13 2.43 -2.08
C HIS A 120 31.12 2.89 -0.61
N ARG A 121 32.00 3.82 -0.26
CA ARG A 121 32.16 4.27 1.13
C ARG A 121 31.05 5.20 1.61
N HIS A 122 30.43 5.96 0.71
CA HIS A 122 29.63 7.13 1.11
C HIS A 122 28.18 7.15 0.62
N ALA A 123 27.80 6.36 -0.39
CA ALA A 123 26.44 6.40 -0.95
C ALA A 123 25.89 5.05 -1.44
N ALA A 124 26.75 4.10 -1.81
CA ALA A 124 26.34 2.80 -2.33
C ALA A 124 27.27 1.68 -1.85
N PRO A 125 27.18 1.23 -0.59
CA PRO A 125 28.00 0.15 -0.05
C PRO A 125 27.94 -1.16 -0.84
N GLY A 126 26.84 -1.41 -1.55
CA GLY A 126 26.69 -2.56 -2.44
C GLY A 126 27.39 -2.43 -3.79
N VAL A 127 28.04 -1.31 -4.10
CA VAL A 127 28.74 -1.10 -5.37
C VAL A 127 30.23 -1.11 -5.15
N SER A 128 30.96 -1.98 -5.84
CA SER A 128 32.42 -2.08 -5.74
C SER A 128 33.04 -2.49 -7.08
N TYR A 129 34.37 -2.50 -7.17
CA TYR A 129 35.08 -3.03 -8.33
C TYR A 129 36.02 -4.13 -7.85
N ASP A 130 35.82 -5.33 -8.38
CA ASP A 130 36.62 -6.50 -8.07
C ASP A 130 37.74 -6.65 -9.10
N THR A 131 38.99 -6.57 -8.62
CA THR A 131 40.18 -6.67 -9.48
C THR A 131 40.45 -8.09 -9.97
N GLY A 132 40.04 -9.12 -9.23
CA GLY A 132 40.22 -10.53 -9.62
C GLY A 132 39.23 -10.94 -10.71
N LEU A 133 37.99 -10.46 -10.61
CA LEU A 133 36.94 -10.69 -11.60
C LEU A 133 36.97 -9.67 -12.76
N ASN A 134 37.79 -8.62 -12.66
CA ASN A 134 37.79 -7.48 -13.55
C ASN A 134 36.38 -6.96 -13.86
N SER A 135 35.55 -6.83 -12.81
CA SER A 135 34.13 -6.55 -12.94
C SER A 135 33.66 -5.54 -11.90
N VAL A 136 32.69 -4.71 -12.28
CA VAL A 136 31.95 -3.88 -11.31
C VAL A 136 30.94 -4.78 -10.61
N VAL A 137 31.01 -4.87 -9.30
CA VAL A 137 30.06 -5.66 -8.49
C VAL A 137 28.93 -4.74 -8.03
N VAL A 138 27.70 -5.14 -8.29
CA VAL A 138 26.48 -4.38 -7.94
C VAL A 138 25.54 -5.26 -7.13
N GLU A 139 25.57 -5.07 -5.82
CA GLU A 139 24.71 -5.71 -4.82
C GLU A 139 23.57 -4.76 -4.42
N LEU A 140 22.56 -4.65 -5.28
CA LEU A 140 21.32 -3.94 -4.95
C LEU A 140 20.49 -4.80 -3.98
N ILE A 141 20.07 -4.23 -2.85
CA ILE A 141 19.06 -4.84 -1.98
C ILE A 141 17.72 -4.66 -2.67
N THR A 142 17.32 -5.62 -3.50
CA THR A 142 15.97 -5.68 -4.06
C THR A 142 15.07 -6.47 -3.12
N HIS A 143 14.03 -5.82 -2.59
CA HIS A 143 13.00 -6.53 -1.82
C HIS A 143 12.29 -7.53 -2.73
N ASN A 144 12.34 -8.80 -2.36
CA ASN A 144 11.71 -9.90 -3.06
C ASN A 144 10.38 -10.34 -2.42
N ILE A 145 10.03 -9.74 -1.27
CA ILE A 145 8.69 -9.75 -0.67
C ILE A 145 8.23 -8.29 -0.60
N LYS A 146 7.20 -7.93 -1.36
CA LYS A 146 6.87 -6.53 -1.64
C LYS A 146 5.63 -6.01 -0.95
N ASP A 147 4.65 -6.86 -0.74
CA ASP A 147 3.35 -6.45 -0.20
C ASP A 147 2.68 -7.60 0.55
N LEU A 148 1.65 -7.28 1.32
CA LEU A 148 0.88 -8.22 2.11
C LEU A 148 -0.60 -7.88 2.09
N SER A 149 -1.44 -8.87 1.82
CA SER A 149 -2.89 -8.76 1.91
C SER A 149 -3.46 -9.80 2.87
N ILE A 150 -4.55 -9.44 3.56
CA ILE A 150 -5.23 -10.29 4.54
C ILE A 150 -6.70 -10.36 4.18
N GLU A 151 -7.23 -11.58 4.10
CA GLU A 151 -8.62 -11.86 3.76
C GLU A 151 -9.27 -12.74 4.84
N GLU A 152 -10.39 -12.29 5.37
CA GLU A 152 -11.20 -13.05 6.32
C GLU A 152 -12.07 -14.08 5.57
N LYS A 153 -12.03 -15.34 6.00
CA LYS A 153 -12.86 -16.44 5.47
C LYS A 153 -13.74 -17.01 6.59
N ALA A 154 -14.76 -17.78 6.23
CA ALA A 154 -15.71 -18.33 7.21
C ALA A 154 -15.06 -19.21 8.29
N ASN A 155 -13.97 -19.91 7.95
CA ASN A 155 -13.25 -20.85 8.81
C ASN A 155 -11.84 -20.38 9.19
N GLY A 156 -11.50 -19.10 8.98
CA GLY A 156 -10.17 -18.62 9.29
C GLY A 156 -9.76 -17.35 8.56
N THR A 157 -8.47 -17.22 8.28
CA THR A 157 -7.89 -16.05 7.62
C THR A 157 -6.81 -16.52 6.63
N VAL A 158 -6.81 -15.92 5.45
CA VAL A 158 -5.80 -16.15 4.42
C VAL A 158 -4.94 -14.90 4.31
N ILE A 159 -3.63 -15.06 4.42
CA ILE A 159 -2.63 -14.01 4.33
C ILE A 159 -1.79 -14.31 3.07
N ARG A 160 -1.63 -13.31 2.20
CA ARG A 160 -0.83 -13.44 0.96
C ARG A 160 0.28 -12.42 0.95
N LEU A 161 1.51 -12.89 0.83
CA LEU A 161 2.69 -12.04 0.68
C LEU A 161 3.11 -12.06 -0.78
N ALA A 162 3.02 -10.92 -1.45
CA ALA A 162 3.42 -10.79 -2.85
C ALA A 162 4.95 -10.90 -2.96
N SER A 163 5.42 -11.81 -3.79
CA SER A 163 6.86 -12.04 -4.01
C SER A 163 7.25 -11.83 -5.46
N THR A 164 8.54 -11.55 -5.70
CA THR A 164 9.06 -11.42 -7.08
C THR A 164 9.46 -12.76 -7.68
N ARG A 165 9.61 -13.79 -6.84
CA ARG A 165 10.08 -15.14 -7.20
C ARG A 165 9.51 -16.20 -6.25
N GLN A 166 9.66 -17.45 -6.63
CA GLN A 166 9.49 -18.60 -5.74
C GLN A 166 10.70 -18.74 -4.81
N PHE A 167 10.44 -19.31 -3.63
CA PHE A 167 11.46 -19.73 -2.68
C PHE A 167 11.60 -21.25 -2.69
N GLU A 168 12.80 -21.76 -2.38
CA GLU A 168 13.11 -23.20 -2.40
C GLU A 168 12.29 -23.97 -1.35
N ASP A 169 12.10 -25.27 -1.57
CA ASP A 169 11.40 -26.12 -0.61
C ASP A 169 12.10 -26.09 0.76
N GLY A 170 11.33 -25.97 1.84
CA GLY A 170 11.84 -25.85 3.20
C GLY A 170 12.36 -24.46 3.60
N SER A 171 12.41 -23.50 2.67
CA SER A 171 12.77 -22.10 2.99
C SER A 171 11.66 -21.36 3.76
N LEU A 172 10.43 -21.87 3.72
CA LEU A 172 9.26 -21.32 4.39
C LEU A 172 8.95 -22.13 5.64
N THR A 173 8.98 -21.50 6.80
CA THR A 173 8.59 -22.14 8.06
C THR A 173 7.60 -21.29 8.82
N GLY A 174 6.63 -21.97 9.44
CA GLY A 174 5.59 -21.33 10.23
C GLY A 174 5.49 -21.97 11.60
N TRP A 175 5.20 -21.17 12.61
CA TRP A 175 4.82 -21.72 13.92
C TRP A 175 3.93 -20.75 14.69
N SER A 176 3.06 -21.31 15.52
CA SER A 176 2.17 -20.56 16.42
C SER A 176 2.69 -20.64 17.84
N ALA A 177 2.81 -19.50 18.50
CA ALA A 177 3.20 -19.38 19.89
C ALA A 177 1.97 -19.35 20.80
N GLN A 178 2.13 -19.83 22.03
CA GLN A 178 1.08 -19.82 23.07
C GLN A 178 0.58 -18.41 23.43
N ASN A 179 1.36 -17.37 23.13
CA ASN A 179 1.02 -15.97 23.41
C ASN A 179 0.27 -15.27 22.26
N ARG A 180 -0.42 -16.03 21.38
CA ARG A 180 -1.17 -15.53 20.21
C ARG A 180 -0.30 -14.77 19.22
N TRP A 181 0.91 -15.25 19.00
CA TRP A 181 1.77 -14.80 17.90
C TRP A 181 1.96 -15.94 16.93
N PHE A 182 1.85 -15.66 15.63
CA PHE A 182 2.25 -16.58 14.58
C PHE A 182 3.48 -16.02 13.89
N TYR A 183 4.49 -16.85 13.66
CA TYR A 183 5.73 -16.45 13.03
C TYR A 183 5.88 -17.19 11.71
N LEU A 184 6.02 -16.42 10.63
CA LEU A 184 6.41 -16.91 9.31
C LEU A 184 7.85 -16.51 9.07
N THR A 185 8.74 -17.47 8.84
CA THR A 185 10.12 -17.21 8.43
C THR A 185 10.28 -17.57 6.96
N VAL A 186 10.87 -16.65 6.19
CA VAL A 186 11.17 -16.81 4.76
C VAL A 186 12.67 -16.71 4.55
N SER A 187 13.32 -17.86 4.45
CA SER A 187 14.75 -17.96 4.13
C SER A 187 15.00 -17.55 2.67
N GLY A 188 16.00 -16.70 2.45
CA GLY A 188 16.20 -16.04 1.15
C GLY A 188 15.27 -14.84 0.91
N GLY A 189 14.38 -14.51 1.87
CA GLY A 189 13.45 -13.40 1.83
C GLY A 189 14.06 -12.07 2.27
N ILE A 190 13.83 -11.03 1.48
CA ILE A 190 14.15 -9.63 1.76
C ILE A 190 12.85 -8.85 1.62
N ALA A 191 12.29 -8.37 2.72
CA ALA A 191 10.96 -7.79 2.72
C ALA A 191 10.96 -6.26 2.74
N ASP A 192 10.05 -5.65 1.98
CA ASP A 192 9.66 -4.26 2.18
C ASP A 192 8.89 -4.14 3.50
N SER A 193 9.63 -3.96 4.60
CA SER A 193 9.07 -3.92 5.95
C SER A 193 8.05 -2.80 6.14
N VAL A 194 8.16 -1.70 5.39
CA VAL A 194 7.25 -0.56 5.47
C VAL A 194 5.91 -0.91 4.82
N ALA A 195 5.94 -1.52 3.63
CA ALA A 195 4.73 -1.97 2.95
C ALA A 195 3.98 -3.01 3.80
N LEU A 196 4.68 -4.03 4.30
CA LEU A 196 4.09 -5.11 5.10
C LEU A 196 3.44 -4.59 6.40
N ARG A 197 4.10 -3.67 7.12
CA ARG A 197 3.54 -3.09 8.36
C ARG A 197 2.32 -2.20 8.12
N LYS A 198 2.17 -1.63 6.92
CA LYS A 198 1.03 -0.77 6.54
C LYS A 198 -0.16 -1.56 5.96
N ALA A 199 -0.02 -2.86 5.77
CA ALA A 199 -1.09 -3.71 5.25
C ALA A 199 -2.39 -3.57 6.07
N LYS A 200 -3.53 -3.59 5.38
CA LYS A 200 -4.84 -3.53 6.02
C LYS A 200 -5.05 -4.78 6.88
N LEU A 201 -5.21 -4.58 8.18
CA LEU A 201 -5.48 -5.65 9.13
C LEU A 201 -6.91 -6.20 8.96
N GLY A 202 -7.09 -7.50 9.19
CA GLY A 202 -8.36 -8.18 9.01
C GLY A 202 -8.35 -9.60 9.58
N GLY A 203 -9.53 -10.22 9.63
CA GLY A 203 -9.68 -11.56 10.18
C GLY A 203 -9.12 -11.69 11.59
N VAL A 204 -8.32 -12.73 11.83
CA VAL A 204 -7.70 -12.98 13.13
C VAL A 204 -6.49 -12.10 13.42
N VAL A 205 -5.96 -11.36 12.43
CA VAL A 205 -4.73 -10.58 12.61
C VAL A 205 -5.06 -9.22 13.23
N ARG A 206 -4.31 -8.84 14.28
CA ARG A 206 -4.40 -7.52 14.94
C ARG A 206 -3.15 -6.67 14.83
N GLY A 207 -2.03 -7.24 14.40
CA GLY A 207 -0.76 -6.54 14.26
C GLY A 207 0.24 -7.36 13.46
N ILE A 208 1.20 -6.68 12.86
CA ILE A 208 2.26 -7.26 12.03
C ILE A 208 3.59 -6.65 12.46
N THR A 209 4.57 -7.49 12.73
CA THR A 209 5.98 -7.11 12.93
C THR A 209 6.82 -7.79 11.85
N VAL A 210 7.86 -7.11 11.38
CA VAL A 210 8.77 -7.61 10.36
C VAL A 210 10.18 -7.38 10.83
N ASP A 211 10.96 -8.45 10.92
CA ASP A 211 12.35 -8.45 11.35
C ASP A 211 13.23 -9.11 10.27
N GLN A 212 14.16 -8.34 9.71
CA GLN A 212 15.09 -8.77 8.66
C GLN A 212 16.44 -9.14 9.28
N THR A 213 16.93 -10.35 9.01
CA THR A 213 18.24 -10.83 9.47
C THR A 213 19.00 -11.43 8.28
N GLY A 214 19.95 -10.68 7.72
CA GLY A 214 20.66 -11.09 6.52
C GLY A 214 19.70 -11.35 5.36
N ARG A 215 19.77 -12.54 4.76
CA ARG A 215 18.87 -12.98 3.68
C ARG A 215 17.60 -13.65 4.18
N SER A 216 17.29 -13.61 5.47
CA SER A 216 16.06 -14.20 6.02
C SER A 216 15.19 -13.11 6.62
N VAL A 217 13.88 -13.24 6.46
CA VAL A 217 12.91 -12.36 7.10
C VAL A 217 11.94 -13.16 7.93
N GLN A 218 11.66 -12.67 9.13
CA GLN A 218 10.58 -13.15 9.97
C GLN A 218 9.45 -12.14 9.99
N VAL A 219 8.25 -12.59 9.60
CA VAL A 219 7.01 -11.82 9.68
C VAL A 219 6.17 -12.42 10.81
N ALA A 220 5.99 -11.65 11.87
CA ALA A 220 5.23 -12.05 13.05
C ALA A 220 3.83 -11.41 13.02
N PHE A 221 2.81 -12.23 13.14
CA PHE A 221 1.41 -11.83 13.17
C PHE A 221 0.87 -11.97 14.58
N GLN A 222 0.38 -10.86 15.13
CA GLN A 222 -0.32 -10.89 16.40
C GLN A 222 -1.78 -11.27 16.17
N LEU A 223 -2.27 -12.29 16.86
CA LEU A 223 -3.59 -12.87 16.64
C LEU A 223 -4.62 -12.42 17.70
N ARG A 224 -5.88 -12.33 17.29
CA ARG A 224 -7.04 -12.04 18.15
C ARG A 224 -7.48 -13.28 18.93
N THR A 225 -7.36 -14.45 18.30
CA THR A 225 -7.77 -15.76 18.82
C THR A 225 -6.68 -16.79 18.54
N GLU A 226 -6.74 -17.91 19.25
CA GLU A 226 -5.96 -19.10 18.91
C GLU A 226 -6.42 -19.71 17.59
N ILE A 227 -5.51 -20.42 16.93
CA ILE A 227 -5.71 -21.12 15.66
C ILE A 227 -5.63 -22.63 15.91
N GLU A 228 -6.42 -23.42 15.18
CA GLU A 228 -6.38 -24.88 15.25
C GLU A 228 -5.24 -25.46 14.41
N ASN A 229 -5.05 -24.89 13.22
CA ASN A 229 -4.04 -25.33 12.28
C ASN A 229 -3.62 -24.18 11.36
N PHE A 230 -2.49 -24.35 10.68
CA PHE A 230 -2.04 -23.47 9.61
C PHE A 230 -1.47 -24.25 8.44
N GLU A 231 -1.48 -23.62 7.27
CA GLU A 231 -0.86 -24.14 6.05
C GLU A 231 -0.08 -23.04 5.36
N ILE A 232 1.10 -23.37 4.82
CA ILE A 232 1.94 -22.47 4.04
C ILE A 232 2.23 -23.12 2.69
N TYR A 233 1.96 -22.39 1.61
CA TYR A 233 2.28 -22.81 0.25
C TYR A 233 2.59 -21.59 -0.63
N GLN A 234 3.02 -21.82 -1.87
CA GLN A 234 3.32 -20.74 -2.83
C GLN A 234 2.48 -20.89 -4.08
N ASN A 235 2.02 -19.77 -4.64
CA ASN A 235 1.46 -19.70 -5.99
C ASN A 235 2.49 -19.08 -6.92
N ASN A 236 2.45 -19.43 -8.20
CA ASN A 236 3.39 -18.98 -9.24
C ASN A 236 2.77 -18.03 -10.29
N ALA A 237 1.45 -17.79 -10.23
CA ALA A 237 0.73 -16.89 -11.12
C ALA A 237 -0.43 -16.18 -10.39
N PRO A 238 -0.17 -15.10 -9.63
CA PRO A 238 1.12 -14.44 -9.44
C PRO A 238 2.02 -15.17 -8.43
N ASN A 239 3.29 -14.76 -8.35
CA ASN A 239 4.21 -15.20 -7.30
C ASN A 239 3.76 -14.67 -5.94
N GLU A 240 3.34 -15.56 -5.05
CA GLU A 240 2.96 -15.21 -3.68
C GLU A 240 3.21 -16.37 -2.72
N ILE A 241 3.52 -16.02 -1.46
CA ILE A 241 3.47 -16.94 -0.34
C ILE A 241 2.10 -16.82 0.30
N VAL A 242 1.39 -17.94 0.43
CA VAL A 242 0.06 -18.00 1.02
C VAL A 242 0.15 -18.70 2.37
N LEU A 243 -0.32 -18.01 3.41
CA LEU A 243 -0.46 -18.53 4.77
C LEU A 243 -1.96 -18.60 5.12
N THR A 244 -2.46 -19.79 5.38
CA THR A 244 -3.82 -20.00 5.87
C THR A 244 -3.79 -20.28 7.37
N LEU A 245 -4.59 -19.54 8.13
CA LEU A 245 -4.78 -19.71 9.57
C LEU A 245 -6.21 -20.17 9.84
N ARG A 246 -6.41 -21.40 10.30
CA ARG A 246 -7.74 -21.97 10.58
C ARG A 246 -8.14 -21.70 12.02
N THR A 247 -9.37 -21.23 12.22
CA THR A 247 -9.95 -21.00 13.56
C THR A 247 -11.09 -21.95 13.87
N PRO A 248 -11.36 -22.22 15.17
CA PRO A 248 -12.50 -23.03 15.57
C PRO A 248 -13.81 -22.51 15.02
N LEU A 249 -14.62 -23.42 14.47
CA LEU A 249 -15.96 -23.12 13.93
C LEU A 249 -16.88 -22.49 14.99
N SER A 250 -16.69 -22.81 16.27
CA SER A 250 -17.45 -22.24 17.39
C SER A 250 -17.30 -20.72 17.48
N TYR A 251 -16.09 -20.20 17.28
CA TYR A 251 -15.82 -18.76 17.32
C TYR A 251 -16.51 -18.03 16.16
N SER A 252 -16.42 -18.59 14.95
CA SER A 252 -17.13 -18.07 13.78
C SER A 252 -18.65 -18.11 14.00
N ALA A 253 -19.17 -19.20 14.55
CA ALA A 253 -20.60 -19.36 14.83
C ALA A 253 -21.11 -18.39 15.90
N GLU A 254 -20.35 -18.14 16.96
CA GLU A 254 -20.71 -17.17 18.00
C GLU A 254 -20.71 -15.74 17.48
N LYS A 255 -19.72 -15.37 16.65
CA LYS A 255 -19.67 -14.07 15.97
C LYS A 255 -20.87 -13.89 15.03
N ILE A 256 -21.19 -14.90 14.22
CA ILE A 256 -22.36 -14.88 13.32
C ILE A 256 -23.65 -14.77 14.13
N LYS A 257 -23.78 -15.54 15.21
CA LYS A 257 -24.94 -15.48 16.12
C LYS A 257 -25.09 -14.08 16.71
N LYS A 258 -24.01 -13.49 17.24
CA LYS A 258 -24.04 -12.14 17.81
C LYS A 258 -24.42 -11.07 16.78
N LEU A 259 -23.93 -11.17 15.55
CA LEU A 259 -24.32 -10.26 14.46
C LEU A 259 -25.80 -10.43 14.12
N ARG A 260 -26.26 -11.68 13.95
CA ARG A 260 -27.68 -11.96 13.68
C ARG A 260 -28.57 -11.42 14.78
N ASP A 261 -28.22 -11.69 16.04
CA ASP A 261 -29.00 -11.27 17.20
C ASP A 261 -29.00 -9.73 17.35
N ALA A 262 -27.92 -9.04 16.97
CA ALA A 262 -27.86 -7.57 17.00
C ALA A 262 -28.81 -6.90 16.00
N TRP A 263 -29.03 -7.53 14.84
CA TRP A 263 -29.89 -7.04 13.74
C TRP A 263 -31.28 -7.67 13.74
N TYR A 264 -31.59 -8.55 14.69
CA TYR A 264 -32.90 -9.13 14.83
C TYR A 264 -33.90 -8.06 15.30
N ILE A 265 -34.97 -7.84 14.52
CA ILE A 265 -35.98 -6.82 14.82
C ILE A 265 -36.98 -7.43 15.83
N ASP A 266 -36.63 -7.34 17.12
CA ASP A 266 -37.45 -7.82 18.24
C ASP A 266 -38.30 -6.70 18.89
N THR A 267 -37.95 -5.43 18.68
CA THR A 267 -38.69 -4.28 19.19
C THR A 267 -38.89 -3.25 18.10
N ILE A 268 -40.14 -2.91 17.82
CA ILE A 268 -40.55 -1.91 16.83
C ILE A 268 -41.23 -0.74 17.55
N VAL A 269 -40.74 0.46 17.29
CA VAL A 269 -41.26 1.70 17.86
C VAL A 269 -42.15 2.36 16.82
N ILE A 270 -43.40 2.61 17.16
CA ILE A 270 -44.39 3.25 16.29
C ILE A 270 -44.68 4.65 16.82
N ASP A 271 -44.41 5.64 15.99
CA ASP A 271 -44.60 7.03 16.29
C ASP A 271 -45.83 7.59 15.57
N ALA A 272 -46.89 7.87 16.33
CA ALA A 272 -48.07 8.55 15.80
C ALA A 272 -47.79 10.06 15.76
N GLY A 273 -47.60 10.63 14.57
CA GLY A 273 -47.30 12.05 14.38
C GLY A 273 -48.29 12.97 15.10
N HIS A 274 -47.82 14.14 15.55
CA HIS A 274 -48.62 15.17 16.26
C HIS A 274 -49.23 14.67 17.58
N GLY A 275 -50.33 15.28 18.05
CA GLY A 275 -51.09 14.87 19.24
C GLY A 275 -51.36 16.03 20.23
N GLY A 276 -52.45 15.92 21.00
CA GLY A 276 -52.84 16.90 22.00
C GLY A 276 -53.04 18.29 21.38
N LYS A 277 -52.22 19.26 21.82
CA LYS A 277 -52.23 20.65 21.33
C LYS A 277 -51.78 20.81 19.88
N ASP A 278 -51.07 19.83 19.33
CA ASP A 278 -50.64 19.83 17.93
C ASP A 278 -51.62 18.98 17.09
N PRO A 279 -52.48 19.61 16.27
CA PRO A 279 -53.45 18.89 15.44
C PRO A 279 -52.81 18.22 14.21
N GLY A 280 -51.60 18.61 13.82
CA GLY A 280 -51.05 18.38 12.49
C GLY A 280 -51.88 19.08 11.41
N THR A 281 -51.89 18.52 10.20
CA THR A 281 -52.68 19.07 9.09
C THR A 281 -54.18 18.88 9.32
N THR A 282 -54.99 19.76 8.73
CA THR A 282 -56.46 19.71 8.80
C THR A 282 -57.05 19.52 7.41
N GLY A 283 -57.79 18.42 7.23
CA GLY A 283 -58.48 18.10 5.99
C GLY A 283 -59.68 19.02 5.71
N LYS A 284 -60.19 18.95 4.47
CA LYS A 284 -61.29 19.81 3.96
C LYS A 284 -62.51 19.88 4.88
N TYR A 285 -62.86 18.77 5.54
CA TYR A 285 -64.04 18.66 6.39
C TYR A 285 -63.71 18.71 7.91
N GLY A 286 -62.51 19.19 8.27
CA GLY A 286 -62.11 19.36 9.67
C GLY A 286 -61.43 18.15 10.32
N LEU A 287 -61.22 17.05 9.58
CA LEU A 287 -60.46 15.90 10.07
C LEU A 287 -59.00 16.30 10.33
N ARG A 288 -58.51 16.04 11.55
CA ARG A 288 -57.15 16.38 11.96
C ARG A 288 -56.21 15.18 11.81
N GLU A 289 -55.03 15.42 11.28
CA GLU A 289 -53.98 14.42 11.06
C GLU A 289 -53.70 13.58 12.30
N LYS A 290 -53.59 14.22 13.49
CA LYS A 290 -53.29 13.52 14.75
C LYS A 290 -54.20 12.33 15.07
N PHE A 291 -55.47 12.36 14.62
CA PHE A 291 -56.43 11.28 14.84
C PHE A 291 -56.23 10.15 13.82
N VAL A 292 -55.91 10.52 12.58
CA VAL A 292 -55.61 9.56 11.51
C VAL A 292 -54.32 8.79 11.83
N THR A 293 -53.25 9.49 12.22
CA THR A 293 -51.97 8.87 12.56
C THR A 293 -52.09 7.95 13.77
N LEU A 294 -52.88 8.34 14.79
CA LEU A 294 -53.13 7.50 15.97
C LEU A 294 -53.91 6.23 15.64
N ASP A 295 -54.96 6.33 14.82
CA ASP A 295 -55.75 5.17 14.40
C ASP A 295 -54.89 4.19 13.58
N ILE A 296 -54.11 4.70 12.60
CA ILE A 296 -53.20 3.87 11.80
C ILE A 296 -52.13 3.23 12.69
N ALA A 297 -51.50 3.98 13.60
CA ALA A 297 -50.47 3.47 14.50
C ALA A 297 -50.99 2.28 15.33
N LYS A 298 -52.16 2.43 15.96
CA LYS A 298 -52.78 1.36 16.76
C LYS A 298 -53.12 0.13 15.93
N ARG A 299 -53.60 0.29 14.70
CA ARG A 299 -53.88 -0.84 13.79
C ARG A 299 -52.58 -1.53 13.38
N LEU A 300 -51.56 -0.77 13.02
CA LEU A 300 -50.25 -1.29 12.65
C LEU A 300 -49.64 -2.09 13.79
N GLY A 301 -49.62 -1.54 15.00
CA GLY A 301 -49.04 -2.24 16.15
C GLY A 301 -49.78 -3.54 16.48
N LYS A 302 -51.12 -3.56 16.44
CA LYS A 302 -51.90 -4.80 16.57
C LYS A 302 -51.55 -5.84 15.50
N LEU A 303 -51.34 -5.40 14.25
CA LEU A 303 -50.94 -6.30 13.17
C LEU A 303 -49.52 -6.84 13.39
N ILE A 304 -48.59 -6.02 13.88
CA ILE A 304 -47.22 -6.46 14.19
C ILE A 304 -47.25 -7.48 15.34
N GLU A 305 -47.91 -7.18 16.45
CA GLU A 305 -48.01 -8.08 17.61
C GLU A 305 -48.71 -9.40 17.26
N LYS A 306 -49.68 -9.37 16.33
CA LYS A 306 -50.39 -10.57 15.89
C LYS A 306 -49.58 -11.45 14.95
N ASN A 307 -48.81 -10.86 14.04
CA ASN A 307 -48.15 -11.58 12.95
C ASN A 307 -46.65 -11.78 13.16
N THR A 308 -46.08 -11.25 14.24
CA THR A 308 -44.66 -11.33 14.56
C THR A 308 -44.46 -11.53 16.06
N ASN A 309 -43.24 -11.91 16.46
CA ASN A 309 -42.84 -11.93 17.87
C ASN A 309 -42.25 -10.59 18.35
N ALA A 310 -42.38 -9.52 17.56
CA ALA A 310 -41.82 -8.23 17.90
C ALA A 310 -42.68 -7.50 18.93
N LYS A 311 -42.04 -6.95 19.96
CA LYS A 311 -42.65 -6.03 20.90
C LYS A 311 -42.93 -4.70 20.21
N VAL A 312 -44.14 -4.18 20.36
CA VAL A 312 -44.50 -2.84 19.88
C VAL A 312 -44.40 -1.84 21.02
N VAL A 313 -43.77 -0.70 20.75
CA VAL A 313 -43.70 0.45 21.67
C VAL A 313 -44.25 1.67 20.94
N TYR A 314 -45.25 2.32 21.52
CA TYR A 314 -45.82 3.54 20.95
C TYR A 314 -45.16 4.77 21.59
N THR A 315 -44.87 5.81 20.81
CA THR A 315 -44.48 7.11 21.39
C THR A 315 -45.67 7.78 22.07
N ARG A 316 -46.88 7.52 21.57
CA ARG A 316 -48.17 7.81 22.21
C ARG A 316 -49.23 6.82 21.73
N ASP A 317 -50.13 6.44 22.61
CA ASP A 317 -51.32 5.63 22.33
C ASP A 317 -52.63 6.38 22.67
N GLU A 318 -52.55 7.66 22.98
CA GLU A 318 -53.69 8.55 23.22
C GLU A 318 -53.47 9.93 22.57
N ASP A 319 -54.46 10.82 22.72
CA ASP A 319 -54.41 12.17 22.14
C ASP A 319 -53.62 13.15 23.03
N VAL A 320 -52.32 12.87 23.19
CA VAL A 320 -51.38 13.68 23.96
C VAL A 320 -50.27 14.24 23.08
N PHE A 321 -49.74 15.39 23.47
CA PHE A 321 -48.61 16.01 22.77
C PHE A 321 -47.28 15.44 23.27
N VAL A 322 -46.51 14.82 22.38
CA VAL A 322 -45.15 14.32 22.67
C VAL A 322 -44.12 15.13 21.87
N PRO A 323 -43.17 15.83 22.52
CA PRO A 323 -42.07 16.54 21.86
C PRO A 323 -41.20 15.62 20.98
N LEU A 324 -40.62 16.17 19.90
CA LEU A 324 -39.81 15.39 18.95
C LEU A 324 -38.63 14.63 19.60
N TRP A 325 -37.91 15.28 20.52
CA TRP A 325 -36.77 14.66 21.22
C TRP A 325 -37.22 13.49 22.11
N GLU A 326 -38.40 13.60 22.71
CA GLU A 326 -38.94 12.56 23.59
C GLU A 326 -39.33 11.31 22.78
N ARG A 327 -39.85 11.48 21.55
CA ARG A 327 -40.13 10.37 20.62
C ARG A 327 -38.86 9.55 20.33
N THR A 328 -37.74 10.23 20.08
CA THR A 328 -36.44 9.57 19.87
C THR A 328 -35.88 8.94 21.14
N LYS A 329 -36.13 9.56 22.31
CA LYS A 329 -35.75 9.02 23.62
C LYS A 329 -36.46 7.71 23.91
N VAL A 330 -37.78 7.64 23.71
CA VAL A 330 -38.58 6.41 23.84
C VAL A 330 -37.98 5.30 22.99
N ALA A 331 -37.60 5.59 21.74
CA ALA A 331 -37.02 4.60 20.85
C ALA A 331 -35.68 4.04 21.34
N ASN A 332 -34.81 4.91 21.83
CA ASN A 332 -33.50 4.52 22.36
C ASN A 332 -33.62 3.76 23.68
N GLU A 333 -34.45 4.22 24.61
CA GLU A 333 -34.66 3.59 25.92
C GLU A 333 -35.37 2.23 25.81
N SER A 334 -36.16 2.02 24.75
CA SER A 334 -36.81 0.74 24.50
C SER A 334 -35.94 -0.26 23.74
N ASN A 335 -34.68 0.06 23.42
CA ASN A 335 -33.84 -0.71 22.48
C ASN A 335 -34.53 -0.97 21.12
N GLY A 336 -35.31 0.01 20.63
CA GLY A 336 -36.02 -0.10 19.35
C GLY A 336 -35.08 -0.38 18.19
N LYS A 337 -35.36 -1.45 17.43
CA LYS A 337 -34.57 -1.88 16.26
C LYS A 337 -35.08 -1.27 14.96
N LEU A 338 -36.35 -0.86 14.96
CA LEU A 338 -37.00 -0.17 13.86
C LEU A 338 -37.90 0.93 14.44
N PHE A 339 -37.81 2.13 13.88
CA PHE A 339 -38.65 3.27 14.23
C PHE A 339 -39.51 3.66 13.01
N ILE A 340 -40.83 3.64 13.17
CA ILE A 340 -41.80 3.95 12.12
C ILE A 340 -42.59 5.17 12.55
N SER A 341 -42.38 6.31 11.90
CA SER A 341 -43.20 7.50 12.12
C SER A 341 -44.29 7.61 11.06
N ILE A 342 -45.52 7.83 11.51
CA ILE A 342 -46.73 7.86 10.69
C ILE A 342 -47.26 9.28 10.65
N HIS A 343 -47.35 9.82 9.45
CA HIS A 343 -47.87 11.16 9.16
C HIS A 343 -48.89 11.10 8.01
N ALA A 344 -49.77 12.10 7.96
CA ALA A 344 -50.66 12.36 6.84
C ALA A 344 -50.43 13.79 6.38
N ASN A 345 -49.45 13.94 5.48
CA ASN A 345 -49.00 15.23 4.97
C ASN A 345 -50.10 16.00 4.21
N ALA A 346 -49.86 17.29 3.97
CA ALA A 346 -50.71 18.14 3.17
C ALA A 346 -49.91 18.82 2.05
N ASN A 347 -50.59 19.08 0.93
CA ASN A 347 -50.05 19.85 -0.18
C ASN A 347 -51.06 20.92 -0.63
N PRO A 348 -50.63 22.16 -0.94
CA PRO A 348 -51.52 23.18 -1.49
C PRO A 348 -52.22 22.73 -2.79
N ASN A 349 -51.55 21.93 -3.61
CA ASN A 349 -52.13 21.33 -4.81
C ASN A 349 -52.94 20.07 -4.46
N ARG A 350 -54.27 20.24 -4.39
CA ARG A 350 -55.24 19.17 -4.06
C ARG A 350 -55.30 18.01 -5.06
N ARG A 351 -54.62 18.10 -6.21
CA ARG A 351 -54.50 16.99 -7.16
C ARG A 351 -53.44 15.96 -6.73
N ILE A 352 -52.51 16.34 -5.86
CA ILE A 352 -51.46 15.47 -5.35
C ILE A 352 -52.04 14.54 -4.29
N LYS A 353 -51.85 13.23 -4.48
CA LYS A 353 -52.36 12.16 -3.64
C LYS A 353 -51.47 10.93 -3.81
N GLY A 354 -51.36 10.11 -2.78
CA GLY A 354 -50.51 8.92 -2.77
C GLY A 354 -49.92 8.67 -1.39
N PHE A 355 -48.92 7.79 -1.33
CA PHE A 355 -48.10 7.57 -0.15
C PHE A 355 -46.65 7.95 -0.45
N GLU A 356 -45.90 8.27 0.59
CA GLU A 356 -44.46 8.56 0.51
C GLU A 356 -43.76 7.97 1.73
N THR A 357 -42.49 7.60 1.55
CA THR A 357 -41.65 7.04 2.60
C THR A 357 -40.36 7.83 2.63
N PHE A 358 -40.04 8.40 3.79
CA PHE A 358 -38.77 9.09 4.02
C PHE A 358 -37.85 8.18 4.85
N ILE A 359 -36.60 8.09 4.42
CA ILE A 359 -35.53 7.42 5.16
C ILE A 359 -34.54 8.51 5.56
N LEU A 360 -34.14 8.53 6.83
CA LEU A 360 -33.13 9.47 7.28
C LEU A 360 -31.82 9.19 6.52
N ARG A 361 -31.30 10.19 5.80
CA ARG A 361 -29.99 10.05 5.17
C ARG A 361 -28.93 10.02 6.28
N PRO A 362 -28.03 9.03 6.31
CA PRO A 362 -26.86 9.11 7.18
C PRO A 362 -26.09 10.38 6.80
N GLY A 363 -25.89 11.28 7.77
CA GLY A 363 -25.14 12.52 7.61
C GLY A 363 -23.65 12.28 7.45
#